data_AF-A0A7V5E7X6-F1
#
_entry.id   AF-A0A7V5E7X6-F1
#
_cell.length_a   1.000
_cell.length_b   1.000
_cell.length_c   1.000
_cell.angle_alpha   90.00
_cell.angle_beta   90.00
_cell.angle_gamma   90.00
#
_symmetry.space_group_name_H-M   'P 1'
#
loop_
_entity.id
_entity.type
_entity.pdbx_description
1 polymer ?
#
loop_
_entity_poly.entity_id
_entity_poly.type
_entity_poly.pdbx_seq_one_letter_code
_entity_poly.pdbx_strand_id
1 'polypeptide(L)'
;MGNFYDHWLSAHDEWQRQVAQARKCIHEEELQWVRTRQDYRAALLCSRANGFLTSGDIMLGEIPPRWNTGKHYHGEEAIYIIKGRGCSVIDGKRYDWEQDSCLFIPFGVVHQHFNLGEETVRYFSVMAVALEMFAGVAKFFQFEDAAQTHLHALDGIPYAESSIDPELGRIIMRAGEAPVVPGEKMAEVWSKQEDEYSKTLAAEMRTPGAKGHRSRMVRLMRWQDSGFQAKEVEISGIMYDAPGSNSGKHAHMEAVLYTLEGEGYSLIDEERVDWKAGTLIHVPGPQTIHQHFNTGTVEARHIRVNFTLRSKIFQPIAKRVWPYLYYEFSRQEG
;
A
#
# COMPACT_ATOMS: atom_id res chain seq x y z
N MET A 1 26.11 31.46 -9.59
CA MET A 1 24.96 30.88 -8.88
C MET A 1 23.73 31.11 -9.73
N GLY A 2 22.95 30.07 -10.01
CA GLY A 2 21.64 30.23 -10.66
C GLY A 2 20.65 30.91 -9.71
N ASN A 3 19.64 31.56 -10.27
CA ASN A 3 18.51 32.10 -9.51
C ASN A 3 17.44 31.01 -9.27
N PHE A 4 16.34 31.37 -8.62
CA PHE A 4 15.27 30.41 -8.30
C PHE A 4 14.66 29.74 -9.55
N TYR A 5 14.61 30.45 -10.69
CA TYR A 5 14.08 29.93 -11.94
C TYR A 5 15.02 28.93 -12.59
N ASP A 6 16.34 29.17 -12.55
CA ASP A 6 17.33 28.19 -13.01
C ASP A 6 17.21 26.87 -12.22
N HIS A 7 16.96 26.97 -10.91
CA HIS A 7 16.69 25.80 -10.08
C HIS A 7 15.42 25.07 -10.51
N TRP A 8 14.32 25.78 -10.80
CA TRP A 8 13.08 25.17 -11.29
C TRP A 8 13.26 24.48 -12.64
N LEU A 9 14.03 25.08 -13.56
CA LEU A 9 14.35 24.48 -14.84
C LEU A 9 15.14 23.18 -14.68
N SER A 10 16.04 23.12 -13.69
CA SER A 10 16.84 21.91 -13.39
C SER A 10 16.14 20.87 -12.52
N ALA A 11 14.92 21.16 -12.03
CA ALA A 11 14.27 20.35 -11.00
C ALA A 11 13.95 18.91 -11.47
N HIS A 12 13.65 18.74 -12.76
CA HIS A 12 13.42 17.41 -13.33
C HIS A 12 14.70 16.55 -13.29
N ASP A 13 15.83 17.10 -13.75
CA ASP A 13 17.10 16.37 -13.75
C ASP A 13 17.59 16.06 -12.33
N GLU A 14 17.37 16.99 -11.40
CA GLU A 14 17.65 16.77 -9.98
C GLU A 14 16.78 15.65 -9.39
N TRP A 15 15.50 15.62 -9.75
CA TRP A 15 14.61 14.53 -9.37
C TRP A 15 15.11 13.17 -9.87
N GLN A 16 15.54 13.08 -11.14
CA GLN A 16 16.09 11.83 -11.69
C GLN A 16 17.35 11.37 -10.96
N ARG A 17 18.24 12.31 -10.56
CA ARG A 17 19.41 11.99 -9.72
C ARG A 17 19.00 11.43 -8.36
N GLN A 18 17.97 12.00 -7.73
CA GLN A 18 17.46 11.51 -6.45
C GLN A 18 16.82 10.12 -6.58
N VAL A 19 16.08 9.86 -7.65
CA VAL A 19 15.51 8.54 -7.96
C VAL A 19 16.61 7.48 -8.06
N ALA A 20 17.68 7.77 -8.79
CA ALA A 20 18.82 6.86 -8.94
C ALA A 20 19.49 6.52 -7.60
N GLN A 21 19.50 7.44 -6.64
CA GLN A 21 20.12 7.27 -5.32
C GLN A 21 19.13 6.79 -4.24
N ALA A 22 17.82 6.82 -4.51
CA ALA A 22 16.80 6.46 -3.54
C ALA A 22 16.93 4.99 -3.13
N ARG A 23 16.49 4.67 -1.92
CA ARG A 23 16.38 3.29 -1.47
C ARG A 23 15.26 2.57 -2.26
N LYS A 24 15.52 1.35 -2.75
CA LYS A 24 14.56 0.54 -3.51
C LYS A 24 14.05 -0.68 -2.76
N CYS A 25 14.70 -1.09 -1.68
CA CYS A 25 14.18 -2.14 -0.81
C CYS A 25 14.60 -1.98 0.65
N ILE A 26 13.84 -2.59 1.53
CA ILE A 26 14.20 -2.83 2.93
C ILE A 26 13.70 -4.22 3.33
N HIS A 27 14.56 -4.96 4.01
CA HIS A 27 14.17 -6.21 4.63
C HIS A 27 13.78 -5.97 6.08
N GLU A 28 12.85 -6.78 6.61
CA GLU A 28 12.38 -6.66 7.98
C GLU A 28 13.48 -6.71 9.04
N GLU A 29 14.56 -7.48 8.79
CA GLU A 29 15.73 -7.55 9.66
C GLU A 29 16.47 -6.22 9.83
N GLU A 30 16.27 -5.27 8.91
CA GLU A 30 16.86 -3.93 8.98
C GLU A 30 16.01 -2.94 9.77
N LEU A 31 14.79 -3.32 10.15
CA LEU A 31 13.83 -2.43 10.77
C LEU A 31 14.21 -2.07 12.20
N GLN A 32 14.11 -0.77 12.49
CA GLN A 32 14.23 -0.26 13.84
C GLN A 32 12.87 -0.29 14.52
N TRP A 33 12.70 -1.28 15.39
CA TRP A 33 11.48 -1.44 16.15
C TRP A 33 11.51 -0.57 17.41
N VAL A 34 10.43 0.18 17.61
CA VAL A 34 10.27 1.10 18.73
C VAL A 34 8.98 0.83 19.49
N ARG A 35 8.99 1.18 20.77
CA ARG A 35 7.77 1.33 21.55
C ARG A 35 7.22 2.73 21.31
N THR A 36 5.92 2.85 21.08
CA THR A 36 5.25 4.16 20.97
C THR A 36 4.11 4.26 21.99
N ARG A 37 3.51 5.45 22.08
CA ARG A 37 2.23 5.61 22.79
C ARG A 37 1.10 4.87 22.08
N GLN A 38 1.22 4.69 20.76
CA GLN A 38 0.18 4.09 19.94
C GLN A 38 0.28 2.56 19.88
N ASP A 39 1.49 2.01 19.79
CA ASP A 39 1.71 0.60 19.47
C ASP A 39 2.61 -0.07 20.49
N TYR A 40 2.33 -1.35 20.74
CA TYR A 40 3.20 -2.14 21.60
C TYR A 40 4.61 -2.23 21.01
N ARG A 41 4.69 -2.41 19.70
CA ARG A 41 5.91 -2.36 18.92
C ARG A 41 5.57 -1.95 17.49
N ALA A 42 6.26 -0.95 16.96
CA ALA A 42 6.08 -0.47 15.60
C ALA A 42 7.43 -0.23 14.92
N ALA A 43 7.46 -0.35 13.60
CA ALA A 43 8.61 0.01 12.78
C ALA A 43 8.17 0.65 11.47
N LEU A 44 8.83 1.74 11.08
CA LEU A 44 8.67 2.32 9.74
C LEU A 44 9.35 1.41 8.71
N LEU A 45 8.66 1.10 7.62
CA LEU A 45 9.18 0.34 6.48
C LEU A 45 9.50 1.28 5.33
N CYS A 46 8.47 1.80 4.65
CA CYS A 46 8.62 2.75 3.56
C CYS A 46 8.32 4.15 4.08
N SER A 47 9.34 4.97 4.23
CA SER A 47 9.21 6.37 4.62
C SER A 47 10.43 7.14 4.16
N ARG A 48 10.32 8.48 4.12
CA ARG A 48 11.48 9.36 3.89
C ARG A 48 12.58 9.16 4.92
N ALA A 49 12.21 8.82 6.16
CA ALA A 49 13.16 8.54 7.24
C ALA A 49 14.03 7.29 6.97
N ASN A 50 13.52 6.33 6.21
CA ASN A 50 14.27 5.15 5.78
C ASN A 50 14.95 5.31 4.41
N GLY A 51 14.94 6.51 3.82
CA GLY A 51 15.60 6.81 2.55
C GLY A 51 14.76 6.55 1.29
N PHE A 52 13.46 6.29 1.44
CA PHE A 52 12.56 6.06 0.30
C PHE A 52 12.03 7.37 -0.28
N LEU A 53 12.00 7.49 -1.60
CA LEU A 53 11.51 8.67 -2.32
C LEU A 53 9.99 8.61 -2.57
N THR A 54 9.21 8.56 -1.49
CA THR A 54 7.76 8.35 -1.54
C THR A 54 6.98 9.58 -1.02
N SER A 55 5.65 9.55 -1.17
CA SER A 55 4.70 10.58 -0.68
C SER A 55 3.87 10.14 0.52
N GLY A 56 3.99 8.89 0.98
CA GLY A 56 3.37 8.46 2.21
C GLY A 56 4.28 7.56 3.02
N ASP A 57 3.71 6.93 4.04
CA ASP A 57 4.43 6.22 5.07
C ASP A 57 3.80 4.84 5.26
N ILE A 58 4.64 3.82 5.39
CA ILE A 58 4.23 2.45 5.64
C ILE A 58 4.93 1.96 6.88
N MET A 59 4.18 1.31 7.77
CA MET A 59 4.71 0.72 8.98
C MET A 59 4.20 -0.71 9.21
N LEU A 60 4.92 -1.44 10.04
CA LEU A 60 4.45 -2.67 10.66
C LEU A 60 4.19 -2.41 12.13
N GLY A 61 3.06 -2.90 12.63
CA GLY A 61 2.72 -2.88 14.04
C GLY A 61 2.47 -4.28 14.58
N GLU A 62 2.80 -4.48 15.86
CA GLU A 62 2.55 -5.70 16.61
C GLU A 62 1.71 -5.40 17.86
N ILE A 63 0.69 -6.22 18.11
CA ILE A 63 -0.15 -6.17 19.31
C ILE A 63 -0.08 -7.54 19.99
N PRO A 64 0.54 -7.68 21.18
CA PRO A 64 0.59 -8.96 21.88
C PRO A 64 -0.81 -9.47 22.28
N PRO A 65 -0.93 -10.76 22.65
CA PRO A 65 -2.17 -11.29 23.21
C PRO A 65 -2.63 -10.45 24.40
N ARG A 66 -3.93 -10.14 24.46
CA ARG A 66 -4.56 -9.34 25.54
C ARG A 66 -4.03 -7.90 25.63
N TRP A 67 -3.57 -7.33 24.52
CA TRP A 67 -3.22 -5.92 24.42
C TRP A 67 -4.12 -5.18 23.42
N ASN A 68 -4.15 -3.86 23.58
CA ASN A 68 -4.71 -2.91 22.63
C ASN A 68 -3.66 -1.87 22.22
N THR A 69 -3.91 -1.24 21.08
CA THR A 69 -3.21 -0.01 20.71
C THR A 69 -3.74 1.15 21.55
N GLY A 70 -3.09 2.30 21.44
CA GLY A 70 -3.67 3.55 21.89
C GLY A 70 -4.96 3.87 21.12
N LYS A 71 -5.74 4.79 21.70
CA LYS A 71 -6.94 5.35 21.10
C LYS A 71 -6.63 6.74 20.55
N HIS A 72 -6.91 6.98 19.28
CA HIS A 72 -6.49 8.21 18.62
C HIS A 72 -7.32 8.53 17.37
N TYR A 73 -7.02 9.66 16.72
CA TYR A 73 -7.38 9.95 15.33
C TYR A 73 -6.22 10.61 14.60
N HIS A 74 -6.20 10.49 13.26
CA HIS A 74 -5.28 11.14 12.33
C HIS A 74 -5.86 11.17 10.92
N GLY A 75 -5.04 11.37 9.88
CA GLY A 75 -5.44 11.26 8.47
C GLY A 75 -5.84 9.84 8.07
N GLU A 76 -5.94 9.58 6.76
CA GLU A 76 -6.36 8.27 6.27
C GLU A 76 -5.34 7.16 6.58
N GLU A 77 -5.86 5.98 6.91
CA GLU A 77 -5.03 4.80 7.10
C GLU A 77 -5.66 3.57 6.44
N ALA A 78 -4.83 2.81 5.72
CA ALA A 78 -5.19 1.51 5.18
C ALA A 78 -4.38 0.43 5.90
N ILE A 79 -5.07 -0.56 6.47
CA ILE A 79 -4.47 -1.60 7.30
C ILE A 79 -4.72 -2.97 6.66
N TYR A 80 -3.69 -3.81 6.61
CA TYR A 80 -3.80 -5.22 6.27
C TYR A 80 -3.34 -6.09 7.43
N ILE A 81 -4.17 -7.04 7.86
CA ILE A 81 -3.82 -7.97 8.93
C ILE A 81 -2.97 -9.09 8.33
N ILE A 82 -1.66 -9.06 8.60
CA ILE A 82 -0.72 -10.09 8.16
C ILE A 82 -0.94 -11.38 8.95
N LYS A 83 -1.22 -11.26 10.25
CA LYS A 83 -1.32 -12.41 11.14
C LYS A 83 -2.17 -12.09 12.38
N GLY A 84 -2.88 -13.12 12.87
CA GLY A 84 -3.67 -13.06 14.10
C GLY A 84 -5.12 -12.62 13.87
N ARG A 85 -5.84 -12.37 14.97
CA ARG A 85 -7.25 -11.97 14.95
C ARG A 85 -7.56 -10.98 16.07
N GLY A 86 -8.60 -10.19 15.88
CA GLY A 86 -8.96 -9.15 16.81
C GLY A 86 -10.15 -8.34 16.36
N CYS A 87 -10.26 -7.14 16.93
CA CYS A 87 -11.27 -6.18 16.49
C CYS A 87 -10.72 -4.75 16.51
N SER A 88 -11.33 -3.90 15.70
CA SER A 88 -11.13 -2.46 15.74
C SER A 88 -12.42 -1.80 16.21
N VAL A 89 -12.32 -0.85 17.13
CA VAL A 89 -13.42 0.07 17.42
C VAL A 89 -13.18 1.30 16.57
N ILE A 90 -14.06 1.57 15.61
CA ILE A 90 -13.96 2.67 14.64
C ILE A 90 -15.27 3.44 14.73
N ASP A 91 -15.17 4.72 15.05
CA ASP A 91 -16.33 5.59 15.31
C ASP A 91 -17.36 4.98 16.29
N GLY A 92 -16.85 4.36 17.35
CA GLY A 92 -17.68 3.73 18.38
C GLY A 92 -18.35 2.42 17.97
N LYS A 93 -18.10 1.89 16.77
CA LYS A 93 -18.58 0.57 16.33
C LYS A 93 -17.44 -0.44 16.27
N ARG A 94 -17.73 -1.68 16.66
CA ARG A 94 -16.76 -2.79 16.64
C ARG A 94 -16.79 -3.53 15.30
N TYR A 95 -15.62 -3.67 14.69
CA TYR A 95 -15.37 -4.44 13.47
C TYR A 95 -14.37 -5.56 13.75
N ASP A 96 -14.81 -6.80 13.65
CA ASP A 96 -13.96 -7.97 13.86
C ASP A 96 -13.17 -8.31 12.59
N TRP A 97 -11.89 -8.63 12.78
CA TRP A 97 -10.95 -8.97 11.71
C TRP A 97 -10.09 -10.17 12.07
N GLU A 98 -9.57 -10.80 11.04
CA GLU A 98 -8.64 -11.92 11.10
C GLU A 98 -7.55 -11.74 10.06
N GLN A 99 -6.63 -12.69 10.00
CA GLN A 99 -5.58 -12.72 8.99
C GLN A 99 -6.19 -12.56 7.59
N ASP A 100 -5.54 -11.75 6.76
CA ASP A 100 -5.94 -11.38 5.41
C ASP A 100 -7.13 -10.40 5.29
N SER A 101 -7.65 -9.89 6.41
CA SER A 101 -8.57 -8.73 6.41
C SER A 101 -7.85 -7.43 6.01
N CYS A 102 -8.56 -6.58 5.28
CA CYS A 102 -8.15 -5.23 4.90
C CYS A 102 -9.11 -4.20 5.51
N LEU A 103 -8.60 -3.24 6.28
CA LEU A 103 -9.38 -2.20 6.94
C LEU A 103 -9.03 -0.83 6.37
N PHE A 104 -10.01 0.07 6.36
CA PHE A 104 -9.84 1.47 6.06
C PHE A 104 -10.29 2.31 7.25
N ILE A 105 -9.44 3.23 7.66
CA ILE A 105 -9.73 4.27 8.64
C ILE A 105 -9.89 5.58 7.89
N PRO A 106 -11.11 6.14 7.80
CA PRO A 106 -11.32 7.43 7.18
C PRO A 106 -10.66 8.56 7.97
N PHE A 107 -10.32 9.64 7.25
CA PHE A 107 -9.67 10.82 7.81
C PHE A 107 -10.43 11.38 9.02
N GLY A 108 -9.74 11.51 10.16
CA GLY A 108 -10.25 12.13 11.39
C GLY A 108 -11.16 11.23 12.24
N VAL A 109 -11.37 9.97 11.85
CA VAL A 109 -12.20 9.03 12.61
C VAL A 109 -11.44 8.48 13.80
N VAL A 110 -12.06 8.51 14.98
CA VAL A 110 -11.48 7.93 16.20
C VAL A 110 -11.47 6.41 16.10
N HIS A 111 -10.32 5.80 16.38
CA HIS A 111 -10.16 4.36 16.29
C HIS A 111 -9.16 3.79 17.32
N GLN A 112 -9.30 2.48 17.59
CA GLN A 112 -8.43 1.68 18.46
C GLN A 112 -8.50 0.20 18.06
N HIS A 113 -7.38 -0.53 18.16
CA HIS A 113 -7.29 -1.94 17.78
C HIS A 113 -7.02 -2.83 19.00
N PHE A 114 -7.63 -4.01 19.01
CA PHE A 114 -7.59 -4.96 20.13
C PHE A 114 -7.19 -6.34 19.61
N ASN A 115 -6.20 -6.96 20.24
CA ASN A 115 -5.89 -8.36 19.99
C ASN A 115 -6.80 -9.26 20.84
N LEU A 116 -7.61 -10.08 20.15
CA LEU A 116 -8.53 -11.06 20.76
C LEU A 116 -8.06 -12.51 20.57
N GLY A 117 -6.89 -12.70 19.97
CA GLY A 117 -6.22 -13.98 19.81
C GLY A 117 -5.26 -14.31 20.95
N GLU A 118 -4.69 -15.51 20.88
CA GLU A 118 -3.65 -15.99 21.80
C GLU A 118 -2.23 -15.83 21.22
N GLU A 119 -2.11 -15.30 20.00
CA GLU A 119 -0.83 -14.98 19.35
C GLU A 119 -0.70 -13.49 19.08
N THR A 120 0.53 -13.00 18.91
CA THR A 120 0.78 -11.62 18.52
C THR A 120 0.14 -11.33 17.16
N VAL A 121 -0.73 -10.33 17.13
CA VAL A 121 -1.25 -9.77 15.88
C VAL A 121 -0.15 -8.96 15.22
N ARG A 122 -0.03 -9.11 13.90
CA ARG A 122 0.84 -8.29 13.07
C ARG A 122 0.03 -7.65 11.96
N TYR A 123 0.17 -6.35 11.79
CA TYR A 123 -0.52 -5.61 10.73
C TYR A 123 0.44 -4.70 9.97
N PHE A 124 0.09 -4.48 8.70
CA PHE A 124 0.76 -3.59 7.77
C PHE A 124 -0.13 -2.36 7.57
N SER A 125 0.39 -1.19 7.92
CA SER A 125 -0.35 0.07 7.87
C SER A 125 0.26 1.01 6.84
N VAL A 126 -0.60 1.68 6.08
CA VAL A 126 -0.26 2.68 5.07
C VAL A 126 -0.97 3.98 5.42
N MET A 127 -0.20 5.06 5.52
CA MET A 127 -0.67 6.42 5.83
C MET A 127 -0.02 7.44 4.89
N ALA A 128 -0.51 8.67 4.86
CA ALA A 128 0.03 9.76 4.05
C ALA A 128 0.61 10.89 4.91
N VAL A 129 1.19 10.58 6.07
CA VAL A 129 1.63 11.55 7.08
C VAL A 129 2.53 12.64 6.50
N ALA A 130 3.55 12.26 5.71
CA ALA A 130 4.44 13.23 5.05
C ALA A 130 3.69 14.19 4.10
N LEU A 131 2.70 13.68 3.36
CA LEU A 131 1.86 14.49 2.48
C LEU A 131 0.94 15.42 3.27
N GLU A 132 0.29 14.91 4.32
CA GLU A 132 -0.58 15.71 5.18
C GLU A 132 0.20 16.83 5.88
N MET A 133 1.46 16.56 6.29
CA MET A 133 2.36 17.57 6.85
C MET A 133 2.71 18.64 5.82
N PHE A 134 3.04 18.22 4.59
CA PHE A 134 3.29 19.14 3.48
C PHE A 134 2.08 20.03 3.18
N ALA A 135 0.87 19.46 3.22
CA ALA A 135 -0.38 20.18 3.00
C ALA A 135 -0.82 21.05 4.20
N GLY A 136 -0.15 20.94 5.36
CA GLY A 136 -0.47 21.70 6.56
C GLY A 136 -1.73 21.23 7.29
N VAL A 137 -2.16 19.98 7.05
CA VAL A 137 -3.39 19.39 7.64
C VAL A 137 -3.11 18.19 8.54
N ALA A 138 -1.87 17.71 8.63
CA ALA A 138 -1.50 16.62 9.53
C ALA A 138 -1.82 16.98 10.98
N LYS A 139 -2.66 16.15 11.61
CA LYS A 139 -3.03 16.30 13.02
C LYS A 139 -3.23 14.94 13.65
N PHE A 140 -2.48 14.67 14.71
CA PHE A 140 -2.62 13.47 15.53
C PHE A 140 -3.17 13.86 16.90
N PHE A 141 -4.14 13.09 17.39
CA PHE A 141 -4.64 13.24 18.75
C PHE A 141 -4.62 11.90 19.45
N GLN A 142 -3.83 11.77 20.52
CA GLN A 142 -3.72 10.55 21.32
C GLN A 142 -4.56 10.68 22.60
N PHE A 143 -5.67 9.95 22.70
CA PHE A 143 -6.54 9.90 23.88
C PHE A 143 -6.04 8.92 24.95
N GLU A 144 -5.60 7.74 24.53
CA GLU A 144 -5.15 6.65 25.40
C GLU A 144 -3.88 6.04 24.83
N ASP A 145 -3.01 5.49 25.69
CA ASP A 145 -1.78 4.81 25.29
C ASP A 145 -2.01 3.29 25.14
N ALA A 146 -1.22 2.62 24.31
CA ALA A 146 -1.23 1.17 24.17
C ALA A 146 -1.00 0.48 25.52
N ALA A 147 -1.91 -0.41 25.88
CA ALA A 147 -1.93 -1.07 27.18
C ALA A 147 -2.39 -2.53 27.08
N GLN A 148 -2.25 -3.26 28.19
CA GLN A 148 -3.01 -4.50 28.36
C GLN A 148 -4.50 -4.17 28.30
N THR A 149 -5.25 -4.96 27.54
CA THR A 149 -6.68 -4.76 27.36
C THR A 149 -7.40 -4.93 28.69
N HIS A 150 -8.10 -3.87 29.11
CA HIS A 150 -8.96 -3.94 30.29
C HIS A 150 -10.09 -4.94 30.07
N LEU A 151 -10.49 -5.67 31.12
CA LEU A 151 -11.50 -6.75 31.05
C LEU A 151 -12.81 -6.30 30.41
N HIS A 152 -13.19 -5.05 30.66
CA HIS A 152 -14.44 -4.43 30.19
C HIS A 152 -14.24 -3.45 29.03
N ALA A 153 -13.10 -3.50 28.32
CA ALA A 153 -12.76 -2.51 27.30
C ALA A 153 -13.73 -2.48 26.10
N LEU A 154 -14.46 -3.57 25.87
CA LEU A 154 -15.40 -3.71 24.76
C LEU A 154 -16.88 -3.76 25.22
N ASP A 155 -17.14 -3.59 26.52
CA ASP A 155 -18.48 -3.70 27.07
C ASP A 155 -19.36 -2.57 26.55
N GLY A 156 -20.55 -2.93 26.04
CA GLY A 156 -21.52 -1.98 25.52
C GLY A 156 -21.17 -1.37 24.15
N ILE A 157 -20.02 -1.74 23.55
CA ILE A 157 -19.67 -1.29 22.19
C ILE A 157 -20.50 -2.08 21.17
N PRO A 158 -21.34 -1.41 20.35
CA PRO A 158 -22.15 -2.10 19.36
C PRO A 158 -21.29 -2.76 18.29
N TYR A 159 -21.65 -3.99 17.91
CA TYR A 159 -21.05 -4.68 16.78
C TYR A 159 -21.56 -4.09 15.46
N ALA A 160 -20.66 -3.89 14.49
CA ALA A 160 -21.03 -3.46 13.16
C ALA A 160 -21.61 -4.65 12.36
N GLU A 161 -22.91 -4.64 12.14
CA GLU A 161 -23.61 -5.68 11.36
C GLU A 161 -23.21 -5.69 9.87
N SER A 162 -22.63 -4.60 9.37
CA SER A 162 -22.20 -4.41 7.99
C SER A 162 -20.73 -4.01 7.92
N SER A 163 -20.04 -4.51 6.89
CA SER A 163 -18.70 -4.06 6.49
C SER A 163 -18.67 -2.64 5.90
N ILE A 164 -19.83 -2.15 5.48
CA ILE A 164 -20.04 -0.83 4.87
C ILE A 164 -20.85 0.01 5.85
N ASP A 165 -20.22 1.08 6.33
CA ASP A 165 -20.89 2.12 7.08
C ASP A 165 -21.63 3.07 6.11
N PRO A 166 -22.86 3.52 6.42
CA PRO A 166 -23.65 4.37 5.54
C PRO A 166 -22.99 5.72 5.20
N GLU A 167 -22.18 6.27 6.10
CA GLU A 167 -21.54 7.58 5.92
C GLU A 167 -20.08 7.45 5.51
N LEU A 168 -19.38 6.48 6.09
CA LEU A 168 -17.93 6.31 5.89
C LEU A 168 -17.56 5.37 4.73
N GLY A 169 -18.53 4.65 4.16
CA GLY A 169 -18.31 3.63 3.15
C GLY A 169 -17.76 2.33 3.75
N ARG A 170 -17.08 1.51 2.94
CA ARG A 170 -16.50 0.26 3.42
C ARG A 170 -15.39 0.53 4.43
N ILE A 171 -15.57 -0.01 5.64
CA ILE A 171 -14.58 0.03 6.73
C ILE A 171 -13.69 -1.20 6.71
N ILE A 172 -14.26 -2.36 6.34
CA ILE A 172 -13.52 -3.63 6.34
C ILE A 172 -13.87 -4.48 5.13
N MET A 173 -12.88 -5.20 4.63
CA MET A 173 -13.03 -6.33 3.72
C MET A 173 -12.36 -7.52 4.38
N ARG A 174 -13.13 -8.51 4.82
CA ARG A 174 -12.58 -9.69 5.51
C ARG A 174 -11.96 -10.68 4.53
N ALA A 175 -11.18 -11.61 5.08
CA ALA A 175 -10.68 -12.75 4.32
C ALA A 175 -11.82 -13.45 3.56
N GLY A 176 -11.60 -13.73 2.28
CA GLY A 176 -12.59 -14.38 1.42
C GLY A 176 -13.72 -13.49 0.88
N GLU A 177 -13.93 -12.27 1.40
CA GLU A 177 -14.88 -11.31 0.80
C GLU A 177 -14.33 -10.69 -0.49
N ALA A 178 -13.01 -10.57 -0.60
CA ALA A 178 -12.34 -9.90 -1.70
C ALA A 178 -12.37 -10.74 -2.99
N PRO A 179 -12.80 -10.18 -4.15
CA PRO A 179 -12.79 -10.90 -5.41
C PRO A 179 -11.36 -11.32 -5.82
N VAL A 180 -11.21 -12.59 -6.19
CA VAL A 180 -9.97 -13.13 -6.76
C VAL A 180 -10.10 -13.21 -8.28
N VAL A 181 -9.17 -12.59 -8.99
CA VAL A 181 -9.18 -12.52 -10.45
C VAL A 181 -7.93 -13.22 -10.99
N PRO A 182 -8.06 -14.20 -11.89
CA PRO A 182 -6.93 -14.78 -12.62
C PRO A 182 -6.15 -13.72 -13.41
N GLY A 183 -4.83 -13.86 -13.47
CA GLY A 183 -3.92 -12.89 -14.09
C GLY A 183 -4.28 -12.56 -15.53
N GLU A 184 -4.66 -13.56 -16.32
CA GLU A 184 -5.06 -13.42 -17.72
C GLU A 184 -6.35 -12.60 -17.92
N LYS A 185 -7.17 -12.45 -16.87
CA LYS A 185 -8.40 -11.65 -16.88
C LYS A 185 -8.19 -10.23 -16.33
N MET A 186 -7.03 -9.92 -15.76
CA MET A 186 -6.80 -8.62 -15.15
C MET A 186 -6.86 -7.47 -16.15
N ALA A 187 -6.36 -7.66 -17.38
CA ALA A 187 -6.45 -6.65 -18.42
C ALA A 187 -7.90 -6.27 -18.75
N GLU A 188 -8.82 -7.24 -18.76
CA GLU A 188 -10.25 -6.99 -18.95
C GLU A 188 -10.83 -6.17 -17.79
N VAL A 189 -10.49 -6.52 -16.55
CA VAL A 189 -10.90 -5.74 -15.37
C VAL A 189 -10.39 -4.30 -15.45
N TRP A 190 -9.12 -4.11 -15.79
CA TRP A 190 -8.53 -2.77 -15.97
C TRP A 190 -9.19 -1.98 -17.09
N SER A 191 -9.57 -2.63 -18.19
CA SER A 191 -10.22 -1.96 -19.33
C SER A 191 -11.61 -1.40 -19.00
N LYS A 192 -12.28 -1.95 -17.98
CA LYS A 192 -13.60 -1.52 -17.50
C LYS A 192 -13.53 -0.39 -16.46
N GLN A 193 -12.34 0.02 -16.03
CA GLN A 193 -12.17 1.11 -15.08
C GLN A 193 -12.37 2.45 -15.78
N GLU A 194 -13.26 3.29 -15.26
CA GLU A 194 -13.65 4.55 -15.92
C GLU A 194 -12.87 5.78 -15.42
N ASP A 195 -12.10 5.63 -14.33
CA ASP A 195 -11.33 6.72 -13.76
C ASP A 195 -10.15 7.15 -14.64
N GLU A 196 -9.81 8.44 -14.60
CA GLU A 196 -8.78 9.05 -15.45
C GLU A 196 -7.42 8.38 -15.27
N TYR A 197 -7.09 7.97 -14.05
CA TYR A 197 -5.82 7.31 -13.79
C TYR A 197 -5.74 5.94 -14.45
N SER A 198 -6.77 5.10 -14.36
CA SER A 198 -6.78 3.80 -15.01
C SER A 198 -6.61 3.89 -16.53
N LYS A 199 -7.15 4.94 -17.18
CA LYS A 199 -6.92 5.21 -18.61
C LYS A 199 -5.46 5.55 -18.94
N THR A 200 -4.70 6.04 -17.96
CA THR A 200 -3.30 6.45 -18.13
C THR A 200 -2.29 5.36 -17.80
N LEU A 201 -2.73 4.20 -17.31
CA LEU A 201 -1.86 3.04 -17.06
C LEU A 201 -1.12 2.59 -18.32
N ALA A 202 0.02 1.92 -18.12
CA ALA A 202 0.80 1.31 -19.20
C ALA A 202 -0.09 0.34 -20.01
N ALA A 203 0.11 0.27 -21.33
CA ALA A 203 -0.74 -0.51 -22.23
C ALA A 203 -0.70 -2.00 -21.87
N GLU A 204 0.46 -2.51 -21.49
CA GLU A 204 0.73 -3.88 -21.08
C GLU A 204 -0.06 -4.31 -19.85
N MET A 205 -0.49 -3.35 -19.01
CA MET A 205 -1.35 -3.63 -17.86
C MET A 205 -2.83 -3.78 -18.26
N ARG A 206 -3.25 -3.20 -19.39
CA ARG A 206 -4.66 -3.06 -19.79
C ARG A 206 -5.00 -3.73 -21.12
N THR A 207 -4.03 -4.26 -21.84
CA THR A 207 -4.23 -4.95 -23.13
C THR A 207 -4.33 -6.47 -22.91
N PRO A 208 -5.48 -7.10 -23.23
CA PRO A 208 -5.62 -8.55 -23.15
C PRO A 208 -4.54 -9.28 -23.96
N GLY A 209 -3.98 -10.35 -23.38
CA GLY A 209 -2.92 -11.14 -24.01
C GLY A 209 -1.50 -10.56 -23.92
N ALA A 210 -1.31 -9.35 -23.41
CA ALA A 210 0.01 -8.91 -22.96
C ALA A 210 0.45 -9.77 -21.76
N LYS A 211 1.76 -10.00 -21.59
CA LYS A 211 2.30 -10.63 -20.36
C LYS A 211 2.02 -9.69 -19.19
N GLY A 212 0.88 -9.93 -18.53
CA GLY A 212 0.49 -9.22 -17.34
C GLY A 212 1.43 -9.56 -16.18
N HIS A 213 1.47 -8.67 -15.20
CA HIS A 213 1.81 -9.07 -13.84
C HIS A 213 0.89 -10.19 -13.38
N ARG A 214 1.44 -11.14 -12.63
CA ARG A 214 0.72 -11.99 -11.67
C ARG A 214 -0.07 -13.18 -12.25
N SER A 215 -0.03 -14.31 -11.54
CA SER A 215 -0.90 -15.48 -11.74
C SER A 215 -2.35 -15.17 -11.33
N ARG A 216 -2.55 -14.34 -10.29
CA ARG A 216 -3.86 -13.89 -9.81
C ARG A 216 -3.77 -12.65 -8.91
N MET A 217 -4.87 -11.93 -8.78
CA MET A 217 -4.98 -10.75 -7.93
C MET A 217 -6.18 -10.86 -6.99
N VAL A 218 -5.98 -10.55 -5.71
CA VAL A 218 -7.07 -10.22 -4.78
C VAL A 218 -7.33 -8.73 -4.90
N ARG A 219 -8.57 -8.36 -5.23
CA ARG A 219 -9.00 -6.97 -5.43
C ARG A 219 -9.44 -6.34 -4.10
N LEU A 220 -8.70 -5.33 -3.63
CA LEU A 220 -8.95 -4.63 -2.36
C LEU A 220 -9.47 -3.19 -2.57
N MET A 221 -8.82 -2.16 -2.05
CA MET A 221 -9.42 -0.82 -1.89
C MET A 221 -9.66 -0.06 -3.19
N ARG A 222 -8.80 -0.28 -4.19
CA ARG A 222 -8.71 0.59 -5.37
C ARG A 222 -9.93 0.51 -6.29
N TRP A 223 -10.67 -0.59 -6.26
CA TRP A 223 -11.65 -0.92 -7.29
C TRP A 223 -12.98 -0.22 -7.02
N GLN A 224 -13.65 0.29 -8.06
CA GLN A 224 -14.88 1.09 -7.89
C GLN A 224 -16.01 0.26 -7.24
N ASP A 225 -16.00 -1.05 -7.43
CA ASP A 225 -16.94 -2.01 -6.81
C ASP A 225 -16.55 -2.43 -5.38
N SER A 226 -15.41 -1.95 -4.86
CA SER A 226 -14.95 -2.32 -3.52
C SER A 226 -15.78 -1.65 -2.41
N GLY A 227 -16.34 -0.47 -2.66
CA GLY A 227 -17.06 0.33 -1.66
C GLY A 227 -16.16 1.11 -0.69
N PHE A 228 -14.83 0.99 -0.79
CA PHE A 228 -13.92 1.86 -0.03
C PHE A 228 -13.93 3.29 -0.59
N GLN A 229 -13.80 4.28 0.29
CA GLN A 229 -13.80 5.70 -0.08
C GLN A 229 -12.43 6.37 0.13
N ALA A 230 -11.34 5.59 0.03
CA ALA A 230 -9.99 6.07 0.26
C ALA A 230 -9.54 7.11 -0.78
N LYS A 231 -8.94 8.21 -0.29
CA LYS A 231 -8.53 9.36 -1.09
C LYS A 231 -7.03 9.57 -1.14
N GLU A 232 -6.27 9.18 -0.12
CA GLU A 232 -4.84 9.45 0.05
C GLU A 232 -4.00 8.17 -0.12
N VAL A 233 -4.48 7.06 0.44
CA VAL A 233 -3.76 5.79 0.52
C VAL A 233 -4.63 4.61 0.08
N GLU A 234 -4.03 3.64 -0.60
CA GLU A 234 -4.73 2.41 -0.96
C GLU A 234 -3.82 1.19 -0.79
N ILE A 235 -4.31 0.19 -0.06
CA ILE A 235 -3.88 -1.19 -0.28
C ILE A 235 -4.69 -1.71 -1.46
N SER A 236 -4.13 -1.55 -2.67
CA SER A 236 -4.84 -1.76 -3.93
C SER A 236 -5.21 -3.23 -4.19
N GLY A 237 -4.42 -4.16 -3.68
CA GLY A 237 -4.68 -5.59 -3.80
C GLY A 237 -3.51 -6.44 -3.32
N ILE A 238 -3.72 -7.76 -3.34
CA ILE A 238 -2.66 -8.76 -3.18
C ILE A 238 -2.36 -9.35 -4.55
N MET A 239 -1.10 -9.27 -4.98
CA MET A 239 -0.62 -9.87 -6.21
C MET A 239 0.03 -11.20 -5.92
N TYR A 240 -0.16 -12.16 -6.81
CA TYR A 240 0.44 -13.46 -6.73
C TYR A 240 1.25 -13.76 -7.98
N ASP A 241 2.49 -14.23 -7.87
CA ASP A 241 3.30 -14.61 -9.02
C ASP A 241 3.66 -16.09 -8.94
N ALA A 242 3.37 -16.86 -10.00
CA ALA A 242 3.63 -18.29 -10.02
C ALA A 242 5.14 -18.61 -9.93
N PRO A 243 5.54 -19.77 -9.40
CA PRO A 243 6.94 -20.21 -9.40
C PRO A 243 7.58 -20.13 -10.78
N GLY A 244 8.79 -19.58 -10.87
CA GLY A 244 9.54 -19.42 -12.12
C GLY A 244 8.95 -18.40 -13.11
N SER A 245 7.90 -17.66 -12.73
CA SER A 245 7.28 -16.66 -13.59
C SER A 245 7.94 -15.28 -13.47
N ASN A 246 7.65 -14.41 -14.43
CA ASN A 246 8.01 -13.01 -14.39
C ASN A 246 6.87 -12.14 -14.91
N SER A 247 6.80 -10.91 -14.39
CA SER A 247 5.87 -9.90 -14.90
C SER A 247 6.30 -9.40 -16.28
N GLY A 248 5.43 -8.67 -16.97
CA GLY A 248 5.87 -7.80 -18.07
C GLY A 248 6.77 -6.65 -17.56
N LYS A 249 7.61 -6.12 -18.45
CA LYS A 249 8.42 -4.92 -18.24
C LYS A 249 7.60 -3.67 -18.61
N HIS A 250 7.49 -2.72 -17.70
CA HIS A 250 6.62 -1.53 -17.82
C HIS A 250 7.08 -0.43 -16.86
N ALA A 251 6.45 0.74 -16.92
CA ALA A 251 6.70 1.84 -15.98
C ALA A 251 5.40 2.56 -15.57
N HIS A 252 5.40 3.16 -14.38
CA HIS A 252 4.31 3.99 -13.87
C HIS A 252 4.81 4.94 -12.77
N MET A 253 3.91 5.74 -12.17
CA MET A 253 4.31 6.83 -11.27
C MET A 253 4.91 6.41 -9.94
N GLU A 254 4.55 5.27 -9.38
CA GLU A 254 5.15 4.69 -8.17
C GLU A 254 4.51 3.30 -7.96
N ALA A 255 5.27 2.35 -7.41
CA ALA A 255 4.70 1.17 -6.78
C ALA A 255 5.45 0.81 -5.52
N VAL A 256 4.71 0.33 -4.52
CA VAL A 256 5.29 -0.28 -3.33
C VAL A 256 4.69 -1.67 -3.18
N LEU A 257 5.57 -2.66 -3.07
CA LEU A 257 5.21 -4.05 -2.84
C LEU A 257 5.76 -4.51 -1.50
N TYR A 258 4.99 -5.24 -0.72
CA TYR A 258 5.48 -5.92 0.47
C TYR A 258 5.24 -7.42 0.37
N THR A 259 6.32 -8.21 0.46
CA THR A 259 6.30 -9.64 0.20
C THR A 259 5.87 -10.40 1.45
N LEU A 260 4.68 -11.02 1.39
CA LEU A 260 4.14 -11.89 2.43
C LEU A 260 4.72 -13.30 2.35
N GLU A 261 4.96 -13.80 1.14
CA GLU A 261 5.44 -15.17 0.87
C GLU A 261 6.24 -15.20 -0.44
N GLY A 262 7.14 -16.17 -0.58
CA GLY A 262 7.98 -16.37 -1.75
C GLY A 262 9.29 -15.59 -1.74
N GLU A 263 10.05 -15.77 -2.80
CA GLU A 263 11.36 -15.14 -3.01
C GLU A 263 11.66 -14.96 -4.49
N GLY A 264 12.53 -14.00 -4.79
CA GLY A 264 12.78 -13.58 -6.16
C GLY A 264 13.61 -12.31 -6.23
N TYR A 265 13.51 -11.64 -7.37
CA TYR A 265 14.14 -10.34 -7.55
C TYR A 265 13.31 -9.46 -8.47
N SER A 266 13.60 -8.17 -8.44
CA SER A 266 13.08 -7.19 -9.37
C SER A 266 14.23 -6.52 -10.10
N LEU A 267 14.03 -6.23 -11.37
CA LEU A 267 14.85 -5.26 -12.09
C LEU A 267 14.11 -3.93 -11.97
N ILE A 268 14.74 -2.95 -11.34
CA ILE A 268 14.24 -1.59 -11.20
C ILE A 268 15.25 -0.72 -11.92
N ASP A 269 14.86 -0.22 -13.09
CA ASP A 269 15.70 0.13 -14.23
C ASP A 269 16.66 -1.02 -14.57
N GLU A 270 17.95 -0.87 -14.29
CA GLU A 270 18.98 -1.90 -14.48
C GLU A 270 19.49 -2.48 -13.16
N GLU A 271 18.97 -2.00 -12.03
CA GLU A 271 19.36 -2.45 -10.70
C GLU A 271 18.58 -3.71 -10.32
N ARG A 272 19.30 -4.78 -9.97
CA ARG A 272 18.70 -5.99 -9.39
C ARG A 272 18.45 -5.77 -7.90
N VAL A 273 17.20 -5.97 -7.50
CA VAL A 273 16.71 -5.86 -6.13
C VAL A 273 16.15 -7.21 -5.70
N ASP A 274 16.89 -7.96 -4.90
CA ASP A 274 16.45 -9.25 -4.37
C ASP A 274 15.40 -9.08 -3.27
N TRP A 275 14.43 -9.99 -3.21
CA TRP A 275 13.37 -9.98 -2.22
C TRP A 275 12.95 -11.38 -1.78
N LYS A 276 12.45 -11.42 -0.54
CA LYS A 276 11.90 -12.61 0.14
C LYS A 276 10.72 -12.18 1.03
N ALA A 277 10.00 -13.12 1.63
CA ALA A 277 9.03 -12.81 2.68
C ALA A 277 9.61 -11.84 3.73
N GLY A 278 8.89 -10.77 4.05
CA GLY A 278 9.38 -9.68 4.89
C GLY A 278 10.18 -8.59 4.14
N THR A 279 10.15 -8.57 2.80
CA THR A 279 10.81 -7.51 2.02
C THR A 279 9.79 -6.51 1.49
N LEU A 280 10.02 -5.22 1.75
CA LEU A 280 9.36 -4.14 1.03
C LEU A 280 10.23 -3.71 -0.16
N ILE A 281 9.60 -3.60 -1.33
CA ILE A 281 10.18 -3.16 -2.59
C ILE A 281 9.51 -1.83 -2.96
N HIS A 282 10.30 -0.83 -3.33
CA HIS A 282 9.85 0.47 -3.79
C HIS A 282 10.34 0.69 -5.22
N VAL A 283 9.40 0.89 -6.13
CA VAL A 283 9.64 1.40 -7.46
C VAL A 283 9.37 2.91 -7.41
N PRO A 284 10.41 3.75 -7.35
CA PRO A 284 10.26 5.19 -7.30
C PRO A 284 9.59 5.74 -8.55
N GLY A 285 9.10 6.97 -8.44
CA GLY A 285 8.48 7.70 -9.54
C GLY A 285 9.34 8.83 -10.08
N PRO A 286 8.97 9.43 -11.22
CA PRO A 286 7.99 8.92 -12.18
C PRO A 286 8.66 7.98 -13.20
N GLN A 287 7.91 7.01 -13.71
CA GLN A 287 8.27 6.24 -14.91
C GLN A 287 9.57 5.44 -14.79
N THR A 288 9.92 4.96 -13.59
CA THR A 288 10.96 3.95 -13.40
C THR A 288 10.53 2.64 -14.06
N ILE A 289 11.36 2.14 -14.97
CA ILE A 289 11.08 0.91 -15.71
C ILE A 289 11.32 -0.26 -14.76
N HIS A 290 10.43 -1.24 -14.71
CA HIS A 290 10.62 -2.35 -13.79
C HIS A 290 9.93 -3.65 -14.24
N GLN A 291 10.46 -4.75 -13.69
CA GLN A 291 9.99 -6.11 -13.90
C GLN A 291 10.27 -6.97 -12.67
N HIS A 292 9.39 -7.91 -12.34
CA HIS A 292 9.51 -8.79 -11.17
C HIS A 292 9.64 -10.25 -11.60
N PHE A 293 10.45 -11.01 -10.88
CA PHE A 293 10.80 -12.40 -11.17
C PHE A 293 10.65 -13.24 -9.91
N ASN A 294 9.71 -14.19 -9.89
CA ASN A 294 9.63 -15.19 -8.84
C ASN A 294 10.58 -16.34 -9.18
N THR A 295 11.71 -16.43 -8.47
CA THR A 295 12.70 -17.50 -8.66
C THR A 295 12.51 -18.67 -7.70
N GLY A 296 11.60 -18.54 -6.73
CA GLY A 296 11.31 -19.57 -5.75
C GLY A 296 10.48 -20.72 -6.31
N THR A 297 10.20 -21.68 -5.43
CA THR A 297 9.39 -22.88 -5.74
C THR A 297 7.92 -22.75 -5.30
N VAL A 298 7.54 -21.63 -4.68
CA VAL A 298 6.19 -21.33 -4.20
C VAL A 298 5.63 -20.09 -4.90
N GLU A 299 4.31 -19.92 -4.85
CA GLU A 299 3.68 -18.70 -5.35
C GLU A 299 4.13 -17.51 -4.49
N ALA A 300 4.72 -16.49 -5.10
CA ALA A 300 5.08 -15.28 -4.38
C ALA A 300 3.81 -14.45 -4.16
N ARG A 301 3.70 -13.82 -2.99
CA ARG A 301 2.50 -13.09 -2.56
C ARG A 301 2.88 -11.71 -2.08
N HIS A 302 2.39 -10.65 -2.74
CA HIS A 302 2.77 -9.28 -2.47
C HIS A 302 1.56 -8.40 -2.14
N ILE A 303 1.58 -7.68 -1.02
CA ILE A 303 0.71 -6.52 -0.80
C ILE A 303 1.14 -5.44 -1.78
N ARG A 304 0.19 -4.87 -2.54
CA ARG A 304 0.45 -3.73 -3.43
C ARG A 304 -0.19 -2.45 -2.91
N VAL A 305 0.65 -1.45 -2.66
CA VAL A 305 0.22 -0.13 -2.19
C VAL A 305 0.25 0.89 -3.32
N ASN A 306 -0.69 1.83 -3.26
CA ASN A 306 -0.75 3.00 -4.13
C ASN A 306 -0.96 4.27 -3.29
N PHE A 307 -0.10 5.26 -3.47
CA PHE A 307 -0.32 6.63 -2.96
C PHE A 307 -1.02 7.44 -4.04
N THR A 308 -2.19 8.00 -3.71
CA THR A 308 -3.13 8.51 -4.71
C THR A 308 -2.68 9.83 -5.33
N LEU A 309 -1.90 10.66 -4.64
CA LEU A 309 -1.48 11.97 -5.15
C LEU A 309 -0.75 11.83 -6.50
N ARG A 310 0.27 10.97 -6.56
CA ARG A 310 1.03 10.75 -7.80
C ARG A 310 0.18 10.08 -8.88
N SER A 311 -0.66 9.14 -8.48
CA SER A 311 -1.40 8.28 -9.40
C SER A 311 -2.71 8.89 -9.90
N LYS A 312 -3.62 9.30 -9.01
CA LYS A 312 -4.94 9.85 -9.34
C LYS A 312 -4.90 11.32 -9.75
N ILE A 313 -3.98 12.12 -9.20
CA ILE A 313 -3.93 13.57 -9.47
C ILE A 313 -2.90 13.90 -10.55
N PHE A 314 -1.62 13.55 -10.34
CA PHE A 314 -0.56 14.01 -11.24
C PHE A 314 -0.40 13.16 -12.50
N GLN A 315 -0.58 11.84 -12.44
CA GLN A 315 -0.38 10.97 -13.61
C GLN A 315 -1.23 11.38 -14.82
N PRO A 316 -2.54 11.64 -14.69
CA PRO A 316 -3.37 11.99 -15.84
C PRO A 316 -2.96 13.32 -16.48
N ILE A 317 -2.56 14.29 -15.65
CA ILE A 317 -2.09 15.60 -16.11
C ILE A 317 -0.75 15.46 -16.83
N ALA A 318 0.23 14.82 -16.18
CA ALA A 318 1.58 14.67 -16.70
C ALA A 318 1.61 13.85 -17.99
N LYS A 319 0.84 12.76 -18.10
CA LYS A 319 0.78 11.97 -19.35
C LYS A 319 0.18 12.75 -20.51
N ARG A 320 -0.79 13.62 -20.26
CA ARG A 320 -1.41 14.47 -21.28
C ARG A 320 -0.46 15.58 -21.77
N VAL A 321 0.33 16.16 -20.86
CA VAL A 321 1.18 17.32 -21.15
C VAL A 321 2.58 16.90 -21.63
N TRP A 322 3.13 15.84 -21.06
CA TRP A 322 4.48 15.31 -21.35
C TRP A 322 4.45 13.82 -21.69
N PRO A 323 3.71 13.41 -22.74
CA PRO A 323 3.61 12.00 -23.11
C PRO A 323 4.97 11.36 -23.44
N TYR A 324 5.92 12.15 -23.94
CA TYR A 324 7.28 11.69 -24.27
C TYR A 324 8.13 11.31 -23.05
N LEU A 325 7.70 11.65 -21.83
CA LEU A 325 8.35 11.21 -20.59
C LEU A 325 7.80 9.87 -20.08
N TYR A 326 6.78 9.31 -20.74
CA TYR A 326 6.18 8.04 -20.36
C TYR A 326 6.77 6.90 -21.18
N TYR A 327 7.06 5.80 -20.49
CA TYR A 327 7.46 4.57 -21.15
C TYR A 327 6.32 4.06 -22.02
N GLU A 328 6.58 3.91 -23.31
CA GLU A 328 5.68 3.25 -24.24
C GLU A 328 6.26 1.90 -24.62
N PHE A 329 5.53 0.84 -24.31
CA PHE A 329 5.86 -0.49 -24.80
C PHE A 329 5.61 -0.58 -26.30
N SER A 330 6.70 -0.66 -27.05
CA SER A 330 6.65 -1.16 -28.42
C SER A 330 6.57 -2.68 -28.38
N ARG A 331 5.61 -3.27 -29.11
CA ARG A 331 5.54 -4.72 -29.40
C ARG A 331 6.77 -5.29 -30.14
N GLN A 332 7.83 -4.52 -30.31
CA GLN A 332 9.06 -4.98 -30.93
C GLN A 332 9.91 -5.71 -29.90
N GLU A 333 9.66 -7.01 -29.79
CA GLU A 333 10.69 -8.05 -29.74
C GLU A 333 9.96 -9.36 -30.06
N GLY A 334 10.38 -9.98 -31.16
CA GLY A 334 9.70 -11.10 -31.83
C GLY A 334 9.91 -12.46 -31.17
#